data_AF-A0A8J3U7A4-F1
#
_entry.id   AF-A0A8J3U7A4-F1
#
_cell.length_a   1.000
_cell.length_b   1.000
_cell.length_c   1.000
_cell.angle_alpha   90.00
_cell.angle_beta   90.00
_cell.angle_gamma   90.00
#
_symmetry.space_group_name_H-M   'P 1'
#
loop_
_entity.id
_entity.type
_entity.pdbx_description
1 polymer ?
#
loop_
_entity_poly.entity_id
_entity_poly.type
_entity_poly.pdbx_seq_one_letter_code
_entity_poly.pdbx_strand_id
1 'polypeptide(L)' 'MTDPAISATGLRKTYGKHLVLDGVDLDIPAGTIFSLLGPNGAGKTTMVKILSTLSSPPTAATSGWPATT' A
#
# COMPACT_ATOMS: atom_id res chain seq x y z
N MET A 1 -8.33 -0.84 -18.42
CA MET A 1 -8.46 -1.23 -17.01
C MET A 1 -7.14 -0.86 -16.37
N THR A 2 -7.12 0.01 -15.37
CA THR A 2 -5.88 0.55 -14.79
C THR A 2 -5.27 -0.49 -13.86
N ASP A 3 -3.98 -0.80 -14.03
CA ASP A 3 -3.28 -1.68 -13.09
C ASP A 3 -3.27 -1.07 -11.67
N PRO A 4 -3.46 -1.87 -10.61
CA PRO A 4 -3.41 -1.37 -9.25
C PRO A 4 -2.00 -0.91 -8.90
N ALA A 5 -1.87 0.25 -8.26
CA ALA A 5 -0.59 0.73 -7.73
C ALA A 5 -0.18 -0.04 -6.46
N ILE A 6 -1.15 -0.57 -5.73
CA ILE A 6 -0.94 -1.40 -4.55
C ILE A 6 -1.90 -2.59 -4.66
N SER A 7 -1.36 -3.80 -4.59
CA SER A 7 -2.13 -5.04 -4.49
C SER A 7 -1.56 -5.90 -3.37
N ALA A 8 -2.43 -6.37 -2.47
CA ALA A 8 -2.08 -7.24 -1.37
C ALA A 8 -3.20 -8.27 -1.14
N THR A 9 -2.82 -9.52 -0.91
CA THR A 9 -3.76 -10.62 -0.65
C THR A 9 -3.35 -11.33 0.64
N GLY A 10 -4.30 -11.56 1.53
CA GLY A 10 -4.12 -12.28 2.78
C GLY A 10 -3.18 -11.58 3.77
N LEU A 11 -3.13 -10.25 3.78
CA LEU A 11 -2.19 -9.51 4.61
C LEU A 11 -2.47 -9.77 6.10
N ARG A 12 -1.50 -10.41 6.76
CA ARG A 12 -1.55 -10.76 8.18
C ARG A 12 -0.38 -10.15 8.93
N LYS A 13 -0.66 -9.66 10.15
CA LYS A 13 0.39 -9.16 11.05
C LYS A 13 0.01 -9.43 12.49
N THR A 14 0.97 -10.02 13.20
CA THR A 14 0.89 -10.27 14.65
C THR A 14 2.04 -9.56 15.34
N TYR A 15 1.80 -9.03 16.54
CA TYR A 15 2.84 -8.63 17.48
C TYR A 15 2.76 -9.52 18.72
N GLY A 16 3.74 -10.39 18.91
CA GLY A 16 3.68 -11.43 19.94
C GLY A 16 2.48 -12.34 19.74
N LYS A 17 1.53 -12.34 20.70
CA LYS A 17 0.28 -13.10 20.62
C LYS A 17 -0.91 -12.30 20.08
N HIS A 18 -0.73 -11.01 19.80
CA HIS A 18 -1.83 -10.14 19.39
C HIS A 18 -1.89 -10.02 17.86
N LEU A 19 -2.97 -10.53 17.26
CA LEU A 19 -3.25 -10.39 15.84
C LEU A 19 -3.76 -8.98 15.55
N VAL A 20 -3.03 -8.23 14.73
CA VAL A 20 -3.33 -6.83 14.37
C VAL A 20 -3.97 -6.72 13.00
N LEU A 21 -3.54 -7.56 12.05
CA LEU A 21 -4.18 -7.70 10.74
C LEU A 21 -4.47 -9.17 10.51
N ASP A 22 -5.69 -9.48 10.10
CA ASP A 22 -6.15 -10.84 9.87
C ASP A 22 -6.66 -11.04 8.44
N GLY A 23 -5.73 -11.36 7.53
CA GLY A 23 -6.07 -11.81 6.18
C GLY A 23 -6.75 -10.73 5.35
N VAL A 24 -6.19 -9.52 5.36
CA VAL A 24 -6.79 -8.40 4.62
C VAL A 24 -6.37 -8.44 3.16
N ASP A 25 -7.36 -8.37 2.28
CA ASP A 25 -7.18 -8.20 0.84
C ASP A 25 -7.39 -6.73 0.45
N LEU A 26 -6.55 -6.21 -0.44
CA LEU A 26 -6.55 -4.81 -0.83
C LEU A 26 -6.03 -4.62 -2.25
N ASP A 27 -6.81 -3.95 -3.09
CA ASP A 27 -6.40 -3.47 -4.41
C ASP A 27 -6.70 -1.97 -4.50
N ILE A 28 -5.64 -1.16 -4.65
CA ILE A 28 -5.74 0.30 -4.78
C ILE A 28 -5.33 0.70 -6.21
N PRO A 29 -6.26 1.23 -7.02
CA PRO A 29 -5.94 1.74 -8.35
C PRO A 29 -4.96 2.90 -8.32
N ALA A 30 -4.08 2.98 -9.32
CA ALA A 30 -3.21 4.12 -9.51
C ALA A 30 -4.02 5.44 -9.60
N GLY A 31 -3.48 6.52 -9.01
CA GLY A 31 -4.12 7.85 -9.01
C GLY A 31 -5.26 8.02 -8.00
N THR A 32 -5.46 7.06 -7.08
CA THR A 32 -6.53 7.13 -6.08
C THR A 32 -6.00 7.62 -4.72
N ILE A 33 -6.80 8.41 -4.02
CA ILE A 33 -6.60 8.70 -2.60
C ILE A 33 -7.32 7.63 -1.78
N PHE A 34 -6.55 6.85 -1.03
CA PHE A 34 -7.07 5.80 -0.15
C PHE A 34 -6.89 6.19 1.32
N SER A 35 -7.89 5.94 2.16
CA SER A 35 -7.85 6.23 3.59
C SER A 35 -8.31 5.05 4.43
N LEU A 36 -7.72 4.90 5.62
CA LEU A 36 -8.06 3.86 6.59
C LEU A 36 -8.78 4.48 7.78
N LEU A 37 -10.00 4.04 8.06
CA LEU A 37 -10.81 4.49 9.19
C LEU A 37 -11.07 3.33 10.15
N GLY A 38 -11.14 3.65 11.45
CA GLY A 38 -11.40 2.67 12.50
C GLY A 38 -10.90 3.13 13.87
N PRO A 39 -11.25 2.42 14.95
CA PRO A 39 -10.85 2.76 16.31
C PRO A 39 -9.33 2.64 16.54
N ASN A 40 -8.84 3.19 17.65
CA ASN A 40 -7.45 2.99 18.07
C ASN A 40 -7.18 1.49 18.28
N GLY A 41 -6.01 1.02 17.83
CA GLY A 41 -5.66 -0.40 17.88
C GLY A 41 -6.16 -1.25 16.69
N ALA A 42 -6.99 -0.72 15.80
CA ALA A 42 -7.51 -1.45 14.62
C ALA A 42 -6.44 -1.78 13.53
N GLY A 43 -5.15 -1.55 13.79
CA GLY A 43 -4.08 -1.90 12.85
C GLY A 43 -3.84 -0.92 11.70
N LYS A 44 -4.50 0.25 11.67
CA LYS A 44 -4.32 1.26 10.59
C LYS A 44 -2.86 1.67 10.35
N THR A 45 -2.14 2.08 11.39
CA THR A 45 -0.73 2.47 11.28
C THR A 45 0.15 1.30 10.87
N THR A 46 -0.20 0.08 11.31
CA THR A 46 0.49 -1.15 10.92
C THR A 46 0.31 -1.43 9.42
N MET A 47 -0.92 -1.29 8.92
CA MET A 47 -1.27 -1.35 7.49
C MET A 47 -0.45 -0.35 6.69
N VAL A 48 -0.48 0.95 7.03
CA VAL A 48 0.26 1.99 6.30
C VAL A 48 1.75 1.69 6.26
N LYS A 49 2.36 1.27 7.38
CA LYS A 49 3.77 0.90 7.41
C LYS A 49 4.09 -0.25 6.46
N ILE A 50 3.28 -1.30 6.48
CA ILE A 50 3.48 -2.45 5.59
C ILE A 50 3.33 -2.02 4.13
N LEU A 51 2.26 -1.31 3.78
CA LEU A 51 2.03 -0.84 2.41
C LEU A 51 3.15 0.10 1.92
N SER A 52 3.67 0.97 2.78
CA SER A 52 4.79 1.86 2.44
C SER A 52 6.10 1.12 2.18
N THR A 53 6.28 -0.08 2.73
CA THR A 53 7.44 -0.94 2.44
C THR A 53 7.21 -1.85 1.23
N LEU A 54 5.94 -2.08 0.84
CA LEU A 54 5.57 -2.89 -0.32
C LEU A 54 5.48 -2.07 -1.61
N SER A 55 5.35 -0.74 -1.53
CA SER A 55 5.45 0.12 -2.71
C SER A 55 6.90 0.17 -3.18
N SER A 56 7.33 -0.85 -3.93
CA SER A 56 8.48 -0.68 -4.81
C SER A 56 8.16 0.47 -5.77
N PRO A 57 9.07 1.43 -6.01
CA PRO A 57 8.85 2.39 -7.07
C PRO A 57 8.58 1.61 -8.36
N PRO A 58 7.57 1.98 -9.17
CA PRO A 58 7.40 1.37 -10.47
C PRO A 58 8.72 1.55 -11.23
N THR A 59 9.22 0.44 -11.79
CA THR A 59 10.40 0.40 -12.65
C THR A 59 10.34 1.59 -13.60
N ALA A 60 11.34 2.47 -13.53
CA ALA A 60 11.32 3.80 -14.10
C ALA A 60 10.73 3.85 -15.52
N ALA A 61 9.60 4.56 -15.68
CA ALA A 61 9.25 5.12 -16.97
C ALA A 61 10.01 6.44 -17.11
N THR A 62 11.19 6.37 -17.73
CA THR A 62 11.94 7.54 -18.19
C THR A 62 11.12 8.22 -19.29
N SER A 63 10.11 9.01 -18.95
CA SER A 63 9.56 9.98 -19.89
C SER A 63 10.49 11.20 -19.87
N GLY A 64 11.35 11.29 -20.89
CA GLY A 64 12.33 12.35 -21.05
C GLY A 64 11.70 13.73 -20.86
N TRP A 65 12.15 14.41 -19.83
CA TRP A 65 12.11 15.87 -19.81
C TRP A 65 13.03 16.33 -20.94
N PRO A 66 12.60 17.19 -21.88
CA PRO A 66 13.54 17.76 -22.84
C PRO A 66 14.51 18.64 -22.06
N ALA A 67 15.77 18.22 -21.99
CA ALA A 67 16.85 19.13 -21.67
C ALA A 67 16.90 20.15 -22.80
N THR A 68 16.22 21.29 -22.62
CA THR A 68 16.34 22.43 -23.51
C THR A 68 17.77 22.96 -23.42
N THR A 69 18.53 22.77 -24.49
CA THR A 69 19.58 23.71 -24.91
C THR A 69 18.97 24.65 -25.93
#